data_AF-A0A6M3LV60-F1
#
_entry.id   AF-A0A6M3LV60-F1
#
_cell.length_a   1.000
_cell.length_b   1.000
_cell.length_c   1.000
_cell.angle_alpha   90.00
_cell.angle_beta   90.00
_cell.angle_gamma   90.00
#
_symmetry.space_group_name_H-M   'P 1'
#
loop_
_entity.id
_entity.type
_entity.pdbx_description
1 polymer ?
#
loop_
_entity_poly.entity_id
_entity_poly.type
_entity_poly.pdbx_seq_one_letter_code
_entity_poly.pdbx_strand_id
1 'polypeptide(L)'
;MTQDNESLIQEMLRDAQPAEMPSDLKANPILHSGDGTLEAPMTVKEISGPGYVWVWDTRTYDKIPILTYMLPSKLRSRRADGSFRFTTVNPGKLPTRGTVKCLLHQDTDARKHYDELGFRTCKKDNITNQYQLQQHMKKKHSQEWQAIELERAATERREDRELQQILIKGAAPKSLLLKDPVPEAPLYISDKEKPARKKRTVKR
;
A
#
# COMPACT_ATOMS: atom_id res chain seq x y z
N MET A 1 -36.51 -13.27 -24.15
CA MET A 1 -35.35 -13.19 -23.23
C MET A 1 -34.01 -13.15 -23.93
N THR A 2 -33.70 -13.93 -24.98
CA THR A 2 -32.41 -13.82 -25.70
C THR A 2 -32.42 -12.74 -26.79
N GLN A 3 -33.49 -12.63 -27.57
CA GLN A 3 -33.65 -11.57 -28.58
C GLN A 3 -33.65 -10.16 -27.98
N ASP A 4 -34.32 -9.96 -26.84
CA ASP A 4 -34.37 -8.67 -26.12
C ASP A 4 -32.99 -8.24 -25.59
N ASN A 5 -32.11 -9.21 -25.29
CA ASN A 5 -30.74 -8.91 -24.86
C ASN A 5 -29.85 -8.55 -26.05
N GLU A 6 -30.07 -9.16 -27.21
CA GLU A 6 -29.31 -8.85 -28.42
C GLU A 6 -29.67 -7.46 -28.98
N SER A 7 -30.94 -7.06 -28.93
CA SER A 7 -31.36 -5.71 -29.29
C SER A 7 -30.76 -4.66 -28.35
N LEU A 8 -30.77 -4.91 -27.03
CA LEU A 8 -30.14 -4.01 -26.05
C LEU A 8 -28.64 -3.85 -26.31
N ILE A 9 -27.93 -4.93 -26.63
CA ILE A 9 -26.50 -4.86 -26.95
C ILE A 9 -26.24 -4.09 -28.25
N GLN A 10 -27.14 -4.21 -29.25
CA GLN A 10 -27.05 -3.45 -30.49
C GLN A 10 -27.29 -1.95 -30.29
N GLU A 11 -28.23 -1.58 -29.43
CA GLU A 11 -28.45 -0.18 -29.02
C GLU A 11 -27.20 0.36 -28.32
N MET A 12 -26.64 -0.40 -27.37
CA MET A 12 -25.42 -0.02 -26.65
C MET A 12 -24.19 0.12 -27.56
N LEU A 13 -24.11 -0.67 -28.64
CA LEU A 13 -23.07 -0.55 -29.67
C LEU A 13 -23.21 0.74 -30.49
N ARG A 14 -24.43 1.24 -30.70
CA ARG A 14 -24.67 2.53 -31.37
C ARG A 14 -24.33 3.70 -30.47
N ASP A 15 -24.64 3.61 -29.19
CA ASP A 15 -24.40 4.69 -28.20
C ASP A 15 -22.96 4.75 -27.68
N ALA A 16 -22.09 3.88 -28.20
CA ALA A 16 -20.68 3.79 -27.83
C ALA A 16 -19.91 5.08 -28.17
N GLN A 17 -19.50 5.82 -27.13
CA GLN A 17 -18.68 7.02 -27.32
C GLN A 17 -17.22 6.66 -27.62
N PRO A 18 -16.64 7.17 -28.73
CA PRO A 18 -15.23 6.97 -29.02
C PRO A 18 -14.37 7.64 -27.94
N ALA A 19 -13.32 6.94 -27.54
CA ALA A 19 -12.32 7.38 -26.60
C ALA A 19 -11.02 7.65 -27.34
N GLU A 20 -10.53 8.89 -27.25
CA GLU A 20 -9.17 9.20 -27.67
C GLU A 20 -8.24 8.98 -26.48
N MET A 21 -7.40 7.95 -26.59
CA MET A 21 -6.32 7.73 -25.62
C MET A 21 -5.09 8.53 -26.06
N PRO A 22 -4.35 9.15 -25.11
CA PRO A 22 -3.09 9.81 -25.43
C PRO A 22 -2.09 8.74 -25.89
N SER A 23 -1.60 8.90 -27.11
CA SER A 23 -0.52 8.09 -27.66
C SER A 23 0.74 8.95 -27.69
N ASP A 24 1.85 8.44 -27.15
CA ASP A 24 3.13 9.16 -27.13
C ASP A 24 3.59 9.56 -28.54
N LEU A 25 3.24 8.75 -29.54
CA LEU A 25 3.55 9.01 -30.95
C LEU A 25 2.65 10.08 -31.60
N LYS A 26 1.46 10.35 -31.03
CA LYS A 26 0.66 11.55 -31.39
C LYS A 26 1.24 12.81 -30.76
N ALA A 27 1.80 12.70 -29.55
CA ALA A 27 2.40 13.83 -28.84
C ALA A 27 3.80 14.20 -29.41
N ASN A 28 4.60 13.20 -29.78
CA ASN A 28 5.93 13.35 -30.37
C ASN A 28 6.01 12.52 -31.66
N PRO A 29 5.70 13.10 -32.83
CA PRO A 29 5.60 12.36 -34.09
C PRO A 29 6.97 12.03 -34.74
N ILE A 30 8.09 12.37 -34.09
CA ILE A 30 9.44 12.20 -34.63
C ILE A 30 9.96 10.81 -34.26
N LEU A 31 10.10 9.92 -35.25
CA LEU A 31 10.69 8.59 -35.06
C LEU A 31 12.22 8.63 -35.11
N HIS A 32 12.75 9.53 -35.95
CA HIS A 32 14.19 9.72 -36.12
C HIS A 32 14.48 11.20 -36.29
N SER A 33 15.28 11.76 -35.38
CA SER A 33 15.98 13.02 -35.58
C SER A 33 17.23 12.68 -36.40
N GLY A 34 17.31 13.14 -37.65
CA GLY A 34 18.33 12.71 -38.60
C GLY A 34 19.75 12.60 -38.03
N ASP A 35 20.37 11.44 -38.20
CA ASP A 35 21.79 11.20 -37.92
C ASP A 35 22.61 11.25 -39.23
N GLY A 36 23.95 11.14 -39.14
CA GLY A 36 24.88 11.21 -40.28
C GLY A 36 24.71 10.16 -41.39
N THR A 37 23.73 9.26 -41.28
CA THR A 37 23.35 8.27 -42.30
C THR A 37 22.02 8.58 -42.99
N LEU A 38 21.13 9.35 -42.35
CA LEU A 38 19.82 9.76 -42.87
C LEU A 38 19.54 11.20 -42.42
N GLU A 39 19.86 12.17 -43.27
CA GLU A 39 19.77 13.60 -42.93
C GLU A 39 18.32 14.10 -42.72
N ALA A 40 17.33 13.42 -43.29
CA ALA A 40 15.93 13.84 -43.19
C ALA A 40 15.22 13.22 -41.97
N PRO A 41 14.58 14.03 -41.10
CA PRO A 41 13.82 13.50 -39.98
C PRO A 41 12.60 12.73 -40.48
N MET A 42 12.41 11.51 -39.98
CA MET A 42 11.23 10.71 -40.28
C MET A 42 10.12 11.03 -39.27
N THR A 43 9.01 11.57 -39.79
CA THR A 43 7.80 11.87 -39.00
C THR A 43 6.65 10.92 -39.36
N VAL A 44 5.87 10.50 -38.36
CA VAL A 44 4.66 9.70 -38.60
C VAL A 44 3.54 10.61 -39.11
N LYS A 45 2.98 10.30 -40.30
CA LYS A 45 1.87 11.06 -40.89
C LYS A 45 0.53 10.74 -40.23
N GLU A 46 0.21 9.45 -40.06
CA GLU A 46 -1.06 9.00 -39.47
C GLU A 46 -0.85 7.68 -38.70
N ILE A 47 -1.43 7.58 -37.50
CA ILE A 47 -1.46 6.36 -36.70
C ILE A 47 -2.92 5.91 -36.61
N SER A 48 -3.27 4.89 -37.39
CA SER A 48 -4.56 4.24 -37.29
C SER A 48 -4.51 3.14 -36.22
N GLY A 49 -4.91 3.50 -35.01
CA GLY A 49 -5.12 2.53 -33.93
C GLY A 49 -6.55 1.96 -33.97
N PRO A 50 -6.77 0.72 -33.52
CA PRO A 50 -8.12 0.24 -33.26
C PRO A 50 -8.71 1.16 -32.18
N GLY A 51 -9.71 1.97 -32.56
CA GLY A 51 -10.31 2.97 -31.66
C GLY A 51 -10.63 2.41 -30.29
N TYR A 52 -10.59 3.26 -29.28
CA TYR A 52 -11.07 2.92 -27.95
C TYR A 52 -12.52 3.41 -27.80
N VAL A 53 -13.28 2.74 -26.94
CA VAL A 53 -14.62 3.13 -26.54
C VAL A 53 -14.65 3.16 -25.02
N TRP A 54 -15.31 4.17 -24.46
CA TRP A 54 -15.54 4.25 -23.03
C TRP A 54 -16.68 3.32 -22.60
N VAL A 55 -16.40 2.48 -21.62
CA VAL A 55 -17.37 1.57 -21.03
C VAL A 55 -17.33 1.71 -19.51
N TRP A 56 -18.48 1.58 -18.87
CA TRP A 56 -18.68 1.70 -17.43
C TRP A 56 -18.95 0.33 -16.80
N ASP A 57 -18.39 0.04 -15.63
CA ASP A 57 -18.84 -1.11 -14.83
C ASP A 57 -20.15 -0.75 -14.10
N THR A 58 -21.14 -1.64 -14.14
CA THR A 58 -22.47 -1.39 -13.56
C THR A 58 -22.48 -1.30 -12.04
N ARG A 59 -21.46 -1.82 -11.35
CA ARG A 59 -21.40 -1.87 -9.89
C ARG A 59 -20.35 -0.93 -9.31
N THR A 60 -19.15 -0.89 -9.90
CA THR A 60 -18.10 0.01 -9.41
C THR A 60 -18.17 1.38 -10.05
N TYR A 61 -18.92 1.55 -11.14
CA TYR A 61 -19.03 2.80 -11.90
C TYR A 61 -17.68 3.31 -12.43
N ASP A 62 -16.70 2.42 -12.57
CA ASP A 62 -15.40 2.76 -13.12
C ASP A 62 -15.49 2.91 -14.64
N LYS A 63 -14.84 3.96 -15.15
CA LYS A 63 -14.70 4.24 -16.57
C LYS A 63 -13.48 3.51 -17.12
N ILE A 64 -13.70 2.56 -18.03
CA ILE A 64 -12.67 1.68 -18.59
C ILE A 64 -12.61 1.89 -20.12
N PRO A 65 -11.42 2.18 -20.68
CA PRO A 65 -11.25 2.21 -22.12
C PRO A 65 -11.11 0.77 -22.65
N ILE A 66 -11.97 0.39 -23.59
CA ILE A 66 -11.95 -0.93 -24.24
C ILE A 66 -11.75 -0.72 -25.74
N LEU A 67 -11.03 -1.63 -26.39
CA LEU A 67 -10.87 -1.59 -27.85
C LEU A 67 -12.23 -1.86 -28.53
N THR A 68 -12.56 -1.11 -29.58
CA THR A 68 -13.89 -1.17 -30.24
C THR A 68 -14.29 -2.59 -30.65
N TYR A 69 -13.35 -3.39 -31.19
CA TYR A 69 -13.66 -4.77 -31.62
C TYR A 69 -13.97 -5.73 -30.44
N MET A 70 -13.48 -5.43 -29.23
CA MET A 70 -13.74 -6.23 -28.03
C MET A 70 -15.05 -5.86 -27.35
N LEU A 71 -15.66 -4.73 -27.72
CA LEU A 71 -16.88 -4.20 -27.10
C LEU A 71 -18.03 -5.22 -27.09
N PRO A 72 -18.39 -5.90 -28.21
CA PRO A 72 -19.50 -6.85 -28.21
C PRO A 72 -19.26 -8.03 -27.26
N SER A 73 -18.02 -8.56 -27.23
CA SER A 73 -17.64 -9.66 -26.34
C SER A 73 -17.74 -9.25 -24.87
N LYS A 74 -17.34 -8.01 -24.53
CA LYS A 74 -17.40 -7.49 -23.17
C LYS A 74 -18.83 -7.16 -22.74
N LEU A 75 -19.67 -6.60 -23.61
CA LEU A 75 -21.08 -6.34 -23.31
C LEU A 75 -21.89 -7.63 -23.07
N ARG A 76 -21.52 -8.73 -23.73
CA ARG A 76 -22.11 -10.06 -23.46
C ARG A 76 -21.64 -10.70 -22.15
N SER A 77 -20.60 -10.17 -21.52
CA SER A 77 -20.06 -10.74 -20.28
C SER A 77 -21.03 -10.52 -19.11
N ARG A 78 -21.49 -11.61 -18.52
CA ARG A 78 -22.40 -11.63 -17.37
C ARG A 78 -21.66 -11.96 -16.08
N ARG A 79 -22.19 -11.48 -14.97
CA ARG A 79 -21.73 -11.87 -13.63
C ARG A 79 -22.42 -13.16 -13.18
N ALA A 80 -21.97 -13.72 -12.06
CA ALA A 80 -22.63 -14.86 -11.40
C ALA A 80 -24.11 -14.58 -11.09
N ASP A 81 -24.46 -13.32 -10.84
CA ASP A 81 -25.83 -12.86 -10.54
C ASP A 81 -26.70 -12.69 -11.81
N GLY A 82 -26.17 -12.96 -13.01
CA GLY A 82 -26.89 -12.82 -14.29
C GLY A 82 -27.02 -11.40 -14.84
N SER A 83 -26.59 -10.38 -14.10
CA SER A 83 -26.55 -8.98 -14.55
C SER A 83 -25.41 -8.72 -15.55
N PHE A 84 -25.60 -7.69 -16.40
CA PHE A 84 -24.55 -7.21 -17.31
C PHE A 84 -23.41 -6.59 -16.53
N ARG A 85 -22.18 -6.97 -16.86
CA ARG A 85 -20.99 -6.44 -16.19
C ARG A 85 -20.67 -5.00 -16.60
N PHE A 86 -21.00 -4.65 -17.84
CA PHE A 86 -20.55 -3.43 -18.47
C PHE A 86 -21.70 -2.70 -19.17
N THR A 87 -21.68 -1.37 -19.12
CA THR A 87 -22.63 -0.48 -19.80
C THR A 87 -21.93 0.63 -20.57
N THR A 88 -22.45 1.00 -21.74
CA THR A 88 -21.96 2.16 -22.51
C THR A 88 -22.56 3.47 -22.02
N VAL A 89 -23.79 3.42 -21.48
CA VAL A 89 -24.46 4.57 -20.85
C VAL A 89 -23.77 4.93 -19.55
N ASN A 90 -23.49 6.23 -19.35
CA ASN A 90 -22.92 6.76 -18.12
C ASN A 90 -23.96 6.62 -16.98
N PRO A 91 -23.67 5.85 -15.91
CA PRO A 91 -24.60 5.62 -14.81
C PRO A 91 -24.77 6.83 -13.88
N GLY A 92 -24.06 7.95 -14.13
CA GLY A 92 -24.19 9.20 -13.37
C GLY A 92 -23.71 9.12 -11.92
N LYS A 93 -23.15 7.97 -11.51
CA LYS A 93 -22.60 7.72 -10.17
C LYS A 93 -21.08 7.64 -10.26
N LEU A 94 -20.41 8.28 -9.32
CA LEU A 94 -18.96 8.21 -9.21
C LEU A 94 -18.54 6.90 -8.54
N PRO A 95 -17.38 6.33 -8.91
CA PRO A 95 -16.87 5.13 -8.25
C PRO A 95 -16.62 5.43 -6.77
N THR A 96 -16.99 4.48 -5.90
CA THR A 96 -16.80 4.61 -4.44
C THR A 96 -15.32 4.57 -4.10
N ARG A 97 -14.67 5.72 -4.17
CA ARG A 97 -13.30 5.88 -3.71
C ARG A 97 -13.30 6.08 -2.21
N GLY A 98 -12.36 5.42 -1.56
CA GLY A 98 -12.14 5.62 -0.15
C GLY A 98 -11.47 6.94 0.15
N THR A 99 -11.72 7.47 1.34
CA THR A 99 -11.10 8.71 1.84
C THR A 99 -9.87 8.44 2.72
N VAL A 100 -9.59 7.17 3.04
CA VAL A 100 -8.54 6.83 3.98
C VAL A 100 -7.19 6.90 3.29
N LYS A 101 -6.33 7.77 3.80
CA LYS A 101 -4.94 7.90 3.36
C LYS A 101 -4.08 6.78 3.97
N CYS A 102 -3.03 6.39 3.25
CA CYS A 102 -2.00 5.50 3.77
C CYS A 102 -1.33 6.07 5.03
N LEU A 103 -0.89 5.22 5.98
CA LEU A 103 -0.16 5.66 7.18
C LEU A 103 1.11 6.46 6.85
N LEU A 104 1.82 6.04 5.80
CA LEU A 104 3.03 6.68 5.28
C LEU A 104 2.74 7.80 4.25
N HIS A 105 1.51 8.32 4.21
CA HIS A 105 1.17 9.45 3.34
C HIS A 105 1.81 10.75 3.84
N GLN A 106 2.01 11.73 2.95
CA GLN A 106 2.63 13.01 3.32
C GLN A 106 1.78 13.80 4.32
N ASP A 107 0.46 13.79 4.13
CA ASP A 107 -0.50 14.52 4.98
C ASP A 107 -0.91 13.82 6.29
N THR A 108 -0.22 12.75 6.75
CA THR A 108 -0.56 12.14 8.04
C THR A 108 0.19 12.80 9.19
N ASP A 109 -0.47 12.97 10.34
CA ASP A 109 0.14 13.61 11.52
C ASP A 109 1.39 12.86 12.02
N ALA A 110 1.39 11.53 11.86
CA ALA A 110 2.51 10.66 12.22
C ALA A 110 3.67 10.70 11.20
N ARG A 111 3.60 11.53 10.15
CA ARG A 111 4.63 11.57 9.11
C ARG A 111 6.00 11.95 9.65
N LYS A 112 6.07 12.93 10.55
CA LYS A 112 7.34 13.38 11.16
C LYS A 112 8.08 12.24 11.85
N HIS A 113 7.35 11.46 12.65
CA HIS A 113 7.89 10.28 13.33
C HIS A 113 8.42 9.24 12.34
N TYR A 114 7.69 8.98 11.26
CA TYR A 114 8.11 8.03 10.23
C TYR A 114 9.26 8.54 9.35
N ASP A 115 9.40 9.85 9.17
CA ASP A 115 10.55 10.47 8.51
C ASP A 115 11.84 10.31 9.34
N GLU A 116 11.76 10.48 10.65
CA GLU A 116 12.88 10.24 11.57
C GLU A 116 13.35 8.78 11.54
N LEU A 117 12.43 7.84 11.35
CA LEU A 117 12.72 6.41 11.16
C LEU A 117 13.22 6.07 9.74
N GLY A 118 13.20 7.02 8.81
CA GLY A 118 13.66 6.84 7.43
C GLY A 118 12.68 6.13 6.51
N PHE A 119 11.38 6.11 6.82
CA PHE A 119 10.37 5.44 5.98
C PHE A 119 10.01 6.25 4.73
N ARG A 120 9.76 5.53 3.62
CA ARG A 120 9.41 6.14 2.33
C ARG A 120 8.02 6.80 2.36
N THR A 121 7.80 7.82 1.53
CA THR A 121 6.48 8.43 1.33
C THR A 121 5.62 7.59 0.39
N CYS A 122 4.38 7.30 0.78
CA CYS A 122 3.39 6.69 -0.10
C CYS A 122 2.39 7.75 -0.60
N LYS A 123 2.10 7.76 -1.90
CA LYS A 123 1.13 8.70 -2.52
C LYS A 123 -0.32 8.19 -2.50
N LYS A 124 -0.58 7.02 -1.90
CA LYS A 124 -1.91 6.42 -1.91
C LYS A 124 -2.83 7.11 -0.90
N ASP A 125 -3.82 7.78 -1.44
CA ASP A 125 -4.83 8.61 -0.76
C ASP A 125 -6.24 7.97 -0.78
N ASN A 126 -6.49 7.10 -1.76
CA ASN A 126 -7.81 6.55 -2.05
C ASN A 126 -7.99 5.11 -1.52
N ILE A 127 -7.96 4.88 -0.19
CA ILE A 127 -8.20 3.55 0.41
C ILE A 127 -9.59 3.50 1.07
N THR A 128 -10.38 2.45 0.77
CA THR A 128 -11.82 2.39 1.15
C THR A 128 -12.07 2.08 2.61
N ASN A 129 -11.26 1.23 3.24
CA ASN A 129 -11.46 0.78 4.62
C ASN A 129 -10.11 0.57 5.32
N GLN A 130 -10.06 0.65 6.65
CA GLN A 130 -8.92 0.32 7.50
C GLN A 130 -8.37 -1.09 7.21
N TYR A 131 -9.23 -2.08 6.96
CA TYR A 131 -8.78 -3.42 6.57
C TYR A 131 -7.96 -3.40 5.26
N GLN A 132 -8.42 -2.64 4.27
CA GLN A 132 -7.68 -2.49 3.01
C GLN A 132 -6.39 -1.70 3.20
N LEU A 133 -6.36 -0.76 4.15
CA LEU A 133 -5.13 -0.05 4.53
C LEU A 133 -4.11 -1.03 5.13
N GLN A 134 -4.53 -1.90 6.05
CA GLN A 134 -3.64 -2.93 6.60
C GLN A 134 -3.10 -3.86 5.51
N GLN A 135 -3.96 -4.27 4.56
CA GLN A 135 -3.52 -5.09 3.43
C GLN A 135 -2.58 -4.34 2.49
N HIS A 136 -2.82 -3.04 2.26
CA HIS A 136 -1.93 -2.20 1.48
C HIS A 136 -0.56 -2.08 2.13
N MET A 137 -0.50 -1.86 3.45
CA MET A 137 0.73 -1.86 4.23
C MET A 137 1.45 -3.20 4.12
N LYS A 138 0.79 -4.31 4.43
CA LYS A 138 1.40 -5.66 4.37
C LYS A 138 1.96 -6.00 2.99
N LYS A 139 1.31 -5.58 1.90
CA LYS A 139 1.70 -5.94 0.52
C LYS A 139 2.68 -4.98 -0.12
N LYS A 140 2.55 -3.66 0.11
CA LYS A 140 3.38 -2.64 -0.55
C LYS A 140 4.49 -2.11 0.34
N HIS A 141 4.29 -2.11 1.65
CA HIS A 141 5.19 -1.57 2.67
C HIS A 141 5.45 -2.61 3.76
N SER A 142 5.83 -3.83 3.36
CA SER A 142 5.94 -4.97 4.27
C SER A 142 6.95 -4.72 5.39
N GLN A 143 8.08 -4.10 5.06
CA GLN A 143 9.16 -3.83 6.02
C GLN A 143 8.76 -2.71 6.99
N GLU A 144 8.23 -1.61 6.47
CA GLU A 144 7.77 -0.48 7.28
C GLU A 144 6.60 -0.91 8.18
N TRP A 145 5.69 -1.74 7.68
CA TRP A 145 4.60 -2.31 8.48
C TRP A 145 5.11 -3.16 9.64
N GLN A 146 6.10 -4.03 9.40
CA GLN A 146 6.72 -4.82 10.47
C GLN A 146 7.35 -3.94 11.55
N ALA A 147 8.05 -2.88 11.16
CA ALA A 147 8.64 -1.94 12.11
C ALA A 147 7.57 -1.22 12.96
N ILE A 148 6.49 -0.75 12.31
CA ILE A 148 5.35 -0.12 13.01
C ILE A 148 4.69 -1.11 13.97
N GLU A 149 4.51 -2.37 13.56
CA GLU A 149 3.90 -3.40 14.41
C GLU A 149 4.79 -3.74 15.62
N LEU A 150 6.12 -3.80 15.43
CA LEU A 150 7.08 -3.99 16.51
C LEU A 150 7.07 -2.82 17.50
N GLU A 151 6.98 -1.59 17.00
CA GLU A 151 6.89 -0.39 17.83
C GLU A 151 5.60 -0.35 18.65
N ARG A 152 4.47 -0.71 18.04
CA ARG A 152 3.18 -0.83 18.74
C ARG A 152 3.25 -1.87 19.84
N ALA A 153 3.72 -3.08 19.53
CA ALA A 153 3.87 -4.15 20.51
C ALA A 153 4.86 -3.78 21.63
N ALA A 154 5.89 -2.98 21.36
CA ALA A 154 6.82 -2.49 22.37
C ALA A 154 6.18 -1.43 23.29
N THR A 155 5.34 -0.58 22.71
CA THR A 155 4.62 0.48 23.44
C THR A 155 3.54 -0.12 24.34
N GLU A 156 2.72 -1.03 23.83
CA GLU A 156 1.72 -1.78 24.63
C GLU A 156 2.37 -2.49 25.82
N ARG A 157 3.48 -3.20 25.59
CA ARG A 157 4.22 -3.88 26.68
C ARG A 157 4.79 -2.92 27.73
N ARG A 158 5.14 -1.69 27.33
CA ARG A 158 5.65 -0.67 28.26
C ARG A 158 4.50 -0.07 29.06
N GLU A 159 3.40 0.27 28.41
CA GLU A 159 2.17 0.75 29.06
C GLU A 159 1.65 -0.26 30.07
N ASP A 160 1.61 -1.56 29.73
CA ASP A 160 1.21 -2.63 30.65
C ASP A 160 2.10 -2.70 31.89
N ARG A 161 3.43 -2.58 31.72
CA ARG A 161 4.38 -2.58 32.84
C ARG A 161 4.20 -1.35 33.72
N GLU A 162 3.96 -0.19 33.12
CA GLU A 162 3.71 1.06 33.84
C GLU A 162 2.41 0.99 34.64
N LEU A 163 1.34 0.48 34.03
CA LEU A 163 0.07 0.23 34.71
C LEU A 163 0.23 -0.76 35.87
N GLN A 164 0.94 -1.87 35.67
CA GLN A 164 1.23 -2.82 36.74
C GLN A 164 2.04 -2.17 37.88
N GLN A 165 3.04 -1.36 37.57
CA GLN A 165 3.82 -0.66 38.60
C GLN A 165 2.97 0.35 39.38
N ILE A 166 2.08 1.08 38.72
CA ILE A 166 1.16 2.02 39.36
C ILE A 166 0.19 1.27 40.27
N LEU A 167 -0.37 0.15 39.80
CA LEU A 167 -1.27 -0.70 40.60
C LEU A 167 -0.56 -1.27 41.84
N ILE A 168 0.67 -1.77 41.71
CA ILE A 168 1.45 -2.28 42.84
C ILE A 168 1.77 -1.16 43.83
N LYS A 169 2.17 0.03 43.35
CA LYS A 169 2.45 1.19 44.21
C LYS A 169 1.18 1.73 44.90
N GLY A 170 0.04 1.68 44.23
CA GLY A 170 -1.26 2.11 44.77
C GLY A 170 -1.88 1.09 45.73
N ALA A 171 -1.62 -0.21 45.52
CA ALA A 171 -2.12 -1.30 46.36
C ALA A 171 -1.16 -1.72 47.48
N ALA A 172 0.10 -1.25 47.45
CA ALA A 172 1.05 -1.50 48.53
C ALA A 172 0.53 -0.85 49.83
N PRO A 173 0.38 -1.62 50.93
CA PRO A 173 -0.04 -1.04 52.19
C PRO A 173 1.01 -0.01 52.63
N LYS A 174 0.52 1.13 53.13
CA LYS A 174 1.31 2.29 53.62
C LYS A 174 2.41 1.92 54.63
N SER A 175 2.35 0.71 55.19
CA SER A 175 3.32 0.13 56.13
C SER A 175 4.65 -0.33 55.50
N LEU A 176 4.76 -0.47 54.17
CA LEU A 176 6.01 -0.87 53.51
C LEU A 176 6.83 0.30 52.94
N LEU A 177 6.29 1.53 52.94
CA LEU A 177 6.97 2.74 52.45
C LEU A 177 7.84 3.44 53.51
N LEU A 178 7.72 3.05 54.78
CA LEU A 178 8.72 3.38 55.80
C LEU A 178 9.64 2.18 55.99
N LYS A 179 10.74 2.15 55.24
CA LYS A 179 11.93 1.40 55.63
C LYS A 179 13.09 2.37 55.72
N ASP A 180 13.56 2.53 56.95
CA ASP A 180 14.81 3.15 57.35
C ASP A 180 15.97 2.74 56.42
N PRO A 181 17.01 3.58 56.26
CA PRO A 181 18.10 3.33 55.33
C PRO A 181 18.70 1.95 55.54
N VAL A 182 18.64 1.13 54.49
CA VAL A 182 19.27 -0.19 54.43
C VAL A 182 20.77 0.00 54.69
N PRO A 183 21.37 -0.59 55.74
CA PRO A 183 22.81 -0.54 55.90
C PRO A 183 23.44 -1.30 54.72
N GLU A 184 24.32 -0.60 53.99
CA GLU A 184 25.13 -1.16 52.92
C GLU A 184 25.77 -2.48 53.37
N ALA A 185 25.41 -3.58 52.71
CA ALA A 185 25.99 -4.88 52.99
C ALA A 185 27.50 -4.81 52.65
N PRO A 186 28.41 -5.16 53.56
CA PRO A 186 29.84 -5.08 53.28
C PRO A 186 30.21 -6.06 52.17
N LEU A 187 30.85 -5.54 51.12
CA LEU A 187 31.42 -6.33 50.03
C LEU A 187 32.48 -7.28 50.59
N TYR A 188 32.20 -8.58 50.60
CA TYR A 188 33.17 -9.60 50.98
C TYR A 188 34.18 -9.80 49.85
N ILE A 189 35.34 -9.13 49.95
CA ILE A 189 36.49 -9.40 49.08
C ILE A 189 37.22 -10.61 49.66
N SER A 190 37.11 -11.76 48.99
CA SER A 190 37.87 -12.95 49.39
C SER A 190 39.32 -12.81 48.93
N ASP A 191 40.23 -12.52 49.86
CA ASP A 191 41.69 -12.54 49.64
C ASP A 191 42.23 -13.98 49.53
N LYS A 192 41.75 -14.74 48.54
CA LYS A 192 42.37 -16.02 48.19
C LYS A 192 43.34 -15.81 47.03
N GLU A 193 44.63 -15.88 47.33
CA GLU A 193 45.69 -15.92 46.32
C GLU A 193 45.44 -17.07 45.33
N LYS A 194 45.39 -16.75 44.03
CA LYS A 194 45.21 -17.74 42.97
C LYS A 194 46.48 -18.61 42.88
N PRO A 195 46.39 -19.95 42.96
CA PRO A 195 47.56 -20.80 42.85
C PRO A 195 48.17 -20.73 41.45
N ALA A 196 49.50 -20.59 41.40
CA ALA A 196 50.27 -20.44 40.17
C ALA A 196 50.12 -21.64 39.22
N ARG A 197 49.75 -21.36 37.97
CA ARG A 197 49.70 -22.35 36.87
C ARG A 197 51.10 -22.91 36.61
N LYS A 198 51.33 -24.20 36.88
CA LYS A 198 52.54 -24.92 36.46
C LYS A 198 52.62 -24.98 34.93
N LYS A 199 53.70 -24.43 34.36
CA LYS A 199 54.01 -24.50 32.92
C LYS A 199 54.26 -25.97 32.55
N ARG A 200 53.49 -26.51 31.59
CA ARG A 200 53.76 -27.83 30.98
C ARG A 200 55.03 -27.70 30.13
N THR A 201 56.06 -28.44 30.50
CA THR A 201 57.25 -28.65 29.68
C THR A 201 56.90 -29.54 28.49
N VAL A 202 57.08 -29.02 27.28
CA VAL A 202 56.99 -29.81 26.05
C VAL A 202 58.36 -30.46 25.84
N LYS A 203 58.42 -31.79 25.93
CA LYS A 203 59.63 -32.57 25.60
C LYS A 203 59.67 -32.76 24.08
N ARG A 204 60.83 -32.43 23.52
CA ARG A 204 61.19 -32.44 22.09
C ARG A 204 61.16 -33.84 21.49
#